data_AF-A0A2V7JFM8-F1
#
_entry.id   AF-A0A2V7JFM8-F1
#
_cell.length_a   1.000
_cell.length_b   1.000
_cell.length_c   1.000
_cell.angle_alpha   90.00
_cell.angle_beta   90.00
_cell.angle_gamma   90.00
#
_symmetry.space_group_name_H-M   'P 1'
#
loop_
_entity.id
_entity.type
_entity.pdbx_description
1 polymer ?
#
loop_
_entity_poly.entity_id
_entity_poly.type
_entity_poly.pdbx_seq_one_letter_code
_entity_poly.pdbx_strand_id
1 'polypeptide(L)' 'AVRRLDLLDRLIPALAALGSSAPTLSERECAAFAARDWLLGRQLRAPAAGRAQGLRPDGALLVDLGAGTIALREGHVELA' A
#
# COMPACT_ATOMS: atom_id res chain seq x y z
N ALA A 1 2.35 11.82 -24.45
CA ALA A 1 1.36 11.81 -23.35
C ALA A 1 0.59 10.50 -23.41
N VAL A 2 0.32 9.85 -22.28
CA VAL A 2 -0.52 8.65 -22.22
C VAL A 2 -1.98 9.08 -22.40
N ARG A 3 -2.72 8.48 -23.34
CA ARG A 3 -4.15 8.77 -23.49
C ARG A 3 -4.97 7.94 -22.51
N ARG A 4 -6.12 8.46 -22.10
CA ARG A 4 -7.04 7.77 -21.17
C ARG A 4 -7.38 6.36 -21.64
N LEU A 5 -7.71 6.18 -22.92
CA LEU A 5 -8.10 4.88 -23.47
C LEU A 5 -6.92 3.89 -23.42
N ASP A 6 -5.73 4.30 -23.86
CA ASP A 6 -4.53 3.45 -23.83
C ASP A 6 -4.18 2.97 -22.40
N LEU A 7 -4.44 3.80 -21.39
CA LEU A 7 -4.27 3.42 -19.98
C LEU A 7 -5.32 2.40 -19.55
N LEU A 8 -6.59 2.63 -19.89
CA LEU A 8 -7.70 1.76 -19.50
C LEU A 8 -7.59 0.38 -20.15
N ASP A 9 -7.17 0.31 -21.41
CA ASP A 9 -6.95 -0.94 -22.14
C ASP A 9 -5.91 -1.83 -21.43
N ARG A 10 -4.96 -1.22 -20.72
CA ARG A 10 -3.95 -1.93 -19.92
C ARG A 10 -4.41 -2.22 -18.49
N LEU A 11 -5.11 -1.26 -17.87
CA LEU A 11 -5.48 -1.32 -16.45
C LEU A 11 -6.63 -2.31 -16.21
N ILE A 12 -7.66 -2.29 -17.05
CA ILE A 12 -8.88 -3.09 -16.83
C ILE A 12 -8.58 -4.60 -16.81
N PRO A 13 -7.85 -5.18 -17.79
CA PRO A 13 -7.52 -6.61 -17.75
C PRO A 13 -6.65 -6.97 -16.54
N ALA A 14 -5.73 -6.09 -16.16
CA ALA A 14 -4.88 -6.30 -14.98
C ALA A 14 -5.70 -6.35 -13.69
N LEU A 15 -6.67 -5.44 -13.51
CA LEU A 15 -7.58 -5.46 -12.36
C LEU A 15 -8.50 -6.67 -12.36
N ALA A 16 -9.01 -7.09 -13.52
CA ALA A 16 -9.86 -8.27 -13.63
C ALA A 16 -9.12 -9.55 -13.20
N ALA A 17 -7.84 -9.66 -13.53
CA ALA A 17 -6.99 -10.79 -13.12
C ALA A 17 -6.74 -10.86 -11.61
N LEU A 18 -6.95 -9.78 -10.85
CA LEU A 18 -6.81 -9.77 -9.38
C LEU A 18 -8.03 -10.38 -8.67
N GLY A 19 -9.22 -10.35 -9.29
CA GLY A 19 -10.48 -10.75 -8.66
C GLY A 19 -10.59 -12.25 -8.34
N SER A 20 -9.64 -13.07 -8.80
CA SER A 20 -9.55 -14.51 -8.54
C SER A 20 -8.51 -14.90 -7.48
N SER A 21 -7.70 -13.95 -6.99
CA SER A 21 -6.64 -14.22 -6.00
C SER A 21 -7.13 -14.11 -4.55
N ALA A 22 -6.48 -14.87 -3.67
CA ALA A 22 -6.68 -14.81 -2.23
C ALA A 22 -6.50 -13.37 -1.69
N PRO A 23 -7.12 -13.00 -0.56
CA PRO A 23 -7.10 -11.63 -0.01
C PRO A 23 -5.74 -11.23 0.61
N THR A 24 -4.67 -11.93 0.28
CA THR A 24 -3.33 -11.74 0.84
C THR A 24 -2.30 -11.61 -0.27
N LEU A 25 -1.45 -10.59 -0.16
CA LEU A 25 -0.31 -10.41 -1.04
C LEU A 25 0.72 -11.52 -0.80
N SER A 26 1.23 -12.09 -1.88
CA SER A 26 2.43 -12.91 -1.86
C SER A 26 3.66 -12.10 -1.47
N GLU A 27 4.72 -12.77 -1.03
CA GLU A 27 6.02 -12.12 -0.74
C GLU A 27 6.55 -11.32 -1.95
N ARG A 28 6.36 -11.86 -3.17
CA ARG A 28 6.73 -11.17 -4.41
C ARG A 28 5.95 -9.87 -4.60
N GLU A 29 4.66 -9.87 -4.29
CA GLU A 29 3.82 -8.67 -4.40
C GLU A 29 4.19 -7.65 -3.32
N CYS A 30 4.46 -8.09 -2.09
CA CYS A 30 4.98 -7.22 -1.03
C CYS A 30 6.30 -6.55 -1.44
N ALA A 31 7.25 -7.31 -2.01
CA ALA A 31 8.52 -6.76 -2.50
C ALA A 31 8.31 -5.78 -3.67
N ALA A 32 7.40 -6.11 -4.60
CA ALA A 32 7.07 -5.24 -5.74
C ALA A 32 6.42 -3.93 -5.29
N PHE A 33 5.59 -3.96 -4.24
CA PHE A 33 5.01 -2.78 -3.60
C PHE A 33 6.07 -1.96 -2.87
N ALA A 34 6.91 -2.59 -2.04
CA ALA A 34 7.96 -1.91 -1.27
C ALA A 34 8.91 -1.09 -2.15
N ALA A 35 9.24 -1.58 -3.35
CA ALA A 35 10.05 -0.85 -4.32
C ALA A 35 9.40 0.45 -4.86
N ARG A 36 8.10 0.64 -4.62
CA ARG A 36 7.27 1.76 -5.09
C ARG A 36 6.52 2.45 -3.95
N ASP A 37 6.82 2.06 -2.70
CA ASP A 37 6.09 2.55 -1.55
C ASP A 37 6.46 4.00 -1.28
N TRP A 38 5.54 4.89 -1.63
CA TRP A 38 5.72 6.32 -1.45
C TRP A 38 5.68 6.73 0.03
N LEU A 39 5.02 5.96 0.90
CA LEU A 39 4.87 6.27 2.31
C LEU A 39 6.06 5.81 3.14
N LEU A 40 6.81 4.80 2.70
CA LEU A 40 7.89 4.20 3.47
C LEU A 40 8.83 5.25 4.08
N GLY A 41 9.01 5.18 5.41
CA GLY A 41 9.88 6.06 6.17
C GLY A 41 9.36 7.48 6.40
N ARG A 42 8.21 7.86 5.82
CA ARG A 42 7.59 9.17 6.03
C ARG A 42 6.90 9.25 7.39
N GLN A 43 6.90 10.46 7.95
CA GLN A 43 6.16 10.79 9.16
C GLN A 43 4.69 11.04 8.82
N LEU A 44 3.79 10.41 9.57
CA LEU A 44 2.35 10.50 9.43
C LEU A 44 1.74 11.31 10.59
N ARG A 45 0.60 11.96 10.33
CA ARG A 45 -0.34 12.51 11.32
C ARG A 45 -1.55 11.59 11.52
N ALA A 46 -2.06 11.02 10.42
CA ALA A 46 -3.15 10.04 10.39
C ALA A 46 -2.76 8.87 9.48
N PRO A 47 -3.29 7.64 9.69
CA PRO A 47 -4.31 7.24 10.69
C PRO A 47 -3.76 7.12 12.12
N ALA A 48 -2.45 7.09 12.29
CA ALA A 48 -1.78 7.22 13.59
C ALA A 48 -0.51 8.06 13.42
N ALA A 49 -0.21 8.89 14.42
CA ALA A 49 1.01 9.68 14.42
C ALA A 49 2.23 8.77 14.63
N GLY A 50 3.07 8.65 13.60
CA GLY A 50 4.22 7.76 13.61
C GLY A 50 4.90 7.67 12.25
N ARG A 51 5.88 6.78 12.11
CA ARG A 51 6.62 6.59 10.86
C ARG A 51 6.10 5.37 10.11
N ALA A 52 5.79 5.52 8.83
CA ALA A 52 5.37 4.39 8.00
C ALA A 52 6.51 3.39 7.80
N GLN A 53 6.22 2.10 7.96
CA GLN A 53 7.17 0.98 7.87
C GLN A 53 6.79 -0.02 6.76
N GLY A 54 5.96 0.41 5.81
CA GLY A 54 5.46 -0.42 4.73
C GLY A 54 4.18 -1.16 5.09
N LEU A 55 3.90 -2.27 4.41
CA LEU A 55 2.62 -2.94 4.43
C LEU A 55 2.78 -4.45 4.68
N ARG A 56 1.86 -5.01 5.45
CA ARG A 56 1.76 -6.46 5.68
C ARG A 56 1.06 -7.17 4.52
N PRO A 57 1.24 -8.50 4.37
CA PRO A 57 0.55 -9.28 3.35
C PRO A 57 -0.97 -9.14 3.33
N ASP A 58 -1.58 -8.82 4.47
CA ASP A 58 -3.03 -8.62 4.62
C ASP A 58 -3.52 -7.19 4.32
N GLY A 59 -2.67 -6.35 3.73
CA GLY A 59 -3.01 -4.96 3.39
C GLY A 59 -2.83 -3.96 4.52
N ALA A 60 -2.44 -4.38 5.73
CA ALA A 60 -2.31 -3.46 6.85
C ALA A 60 -1.06 -2.59 6.73
N LEU A 61 -1.22 -1.27 6.84
CA LEU A 61 -0.13 -0.31 6.96
C LEU A 61 0.55 -0.46 8.32
N LEU A 62 1.87 -0.61 8.32
CA LEU A 62 2.69 -0.63 9.52
C LEU A 62 3.13 0.78 9.89
N VAL A 63 2.88 1.19 11.13
CA VAL A 63 3.29 2.49 11.66
C VAL A 63 4.09 2.30 12.94
N ASP A 64 5.32 2.77 12.94
CA ASP A 64 6.20 2.83 14.11
C ASP A 64 5.87 4.08 14.94
N LEU A 65 5.45 3.85 16.18
CA LEU A 65 5.11 4.88 17.16
C LEU A 65 6.28 5.21 18.11
N GLY A 66 7.47 4.65 17.86
CA GLY A 66 8.66 4.77 18.72
C GLY A 66 8.67 3.79 19.90
N ALA A 67 7.51 3.49 20.48
CA ALA A 67 7.35 2.47 21.53
C ALA A 67 6.97 1.08 20.97
N GLY A 68 6.68 1.00 19.68
CA GLY A 68 6.27 -0.22 19.00
C GLY A 68 5.61 0.06 17.65
N THR A 69 5.39 -1.00 16.89
CA THR A 69 4.77 -0.94 15.57
C THR A 69 3.33 -1.42 15.67
N ILE A 70 2.41 -0.62 15.15
CA ILE A 70 1.00 -1.00 15.01
C ILE A 70 0.67 -1.30 13.54
N ALA A 71 -0.38 -2.10 13.33
CA ALA A 71 -0.89 -2.46 12.01
C ALA A 71 -2.31 -1.90 11.84
N LEU A 72 -2.54 -1.11 10.79
CA LEU A 72 -3.79 -0.42 10.53
C LEU A 72 -4.33 -0.85 9.16
N ARG A 73 -5.54 -1.43 9.11
CA ARG A 73 -6.16 -1.90 7.87
C ARG A 73 -7.00 -0.86 7.14
N GLU A 74 -7.44 0.17 7.85
CA GLU A 74 -8.38 1.16 7.35
C GLU A 74 -8.07 2.55 7.91
N GLY A 75 -8.57 3.57 7.22
CA GLY A 75 -8.32 4.98 7.52
C GLY A 75 -7.72 5.73 6.33
N HIS A 76 -7.54 7.04 6.50
CA HIS A 76 -6.88 7.90 5.53
C HIS A 76 -5.51 8.32 6.02
N VAL A 77 -4.59 8.55 5.08
CA VAL A 77 -3.21 8.94 5.38
C VAL A 77 -3.06 10.45 5.27
N GLU A 78 -2.47 11.05 6.30
CA GLU A 78 -2.02 12.44 6.31
C GLU A 78 -0.53 12.49 6.67
N LEU A 79 0.27 13.22 5.89
CA LEU A 79 1.69 13.41 6.18
C LEU A 79 1.91 14.54 7.19
N ALA A 80 3.01 14.44 7.95
CA ALA A 80 3.45 15.48 8.87
C ALA A 80 4.04 16.70 8.17
#